data_AF-D0KW45-F1
#
_entry.id   AF-D0KW45-F1
#
_cell.length_a   1.000
_cell.length_b   1.000
_cell.length_c   1.000
_cell.angle_alpha   90.00
_cell.angle_beta   90.00
_cell.angle_gamma   90.00
#
_symmetry.space_group_name_H-M   'P 1'
#
loop_
_entity.id
_entity.type
_entity.pdbx_description
1 polymer ?
#
loop_
_entity_poly.entity_id
_entity_poly.type
_entity_poly.pdbx_seq_one_letter_code
_entity_poly.pdbx_strand_id
1 'polypeptide(L)'
;MLDSTLLDAVKASLKHSFESAKQEESPYRHWRLRELFPLGTARSISKLPFSPPVIDDTGGRRETHNESRRFFDQDAINKFPTCSAIAHALQSPELIRIIEQRCELDLTGTNLRIEYALDTEGFWLEPHTDLGVKKFTMLAYMAEDPEHEGWGTDIYLTKESPAQRVPATFNTAMIFVPSTNTWHGFEPRKINGIRRTLIINYVTQEWRNRYELAFPNEPITSA
;
A
#
# COMPACT_ATOMS: atom_id res chain seq x y z
N MET A 1 -14.56 5.50 19.54
CA MET A 1 -13.55 6.52 19.93
C MET A 1 -12.20 6.03 19.46
N LEU A 2 -11.37 6.91 18.90
CA LEU A 2 -10.02 6.58 18.45
C LEU A 2 -9.17 6.12 19.66
N ASP A 3 -8.57 4.94 19.56
CA ASP A 3 -7.64 4.42 20.56
C ASP A 3 -6.31 5.17 20.40
N SER A 4 -6.06 6.16 21.26
CA SER A 4 -4.87 7.00 21.19
C SER A 4 -3.57 6.23 21.44
N THR A 5 -3.60 5.22 22.33
CA THR A 5 -2.41 4.40 22.60
C THR A 5 -2.04 3.57 21.38
N LEU A 6 -3.03 2.96 20.71
CA LEU A 6 -2.79 2.24 19.46
C LEU A 6 -2.29 3.17 18.35
N LEU A 7 -2.91 4.34 18.20
CA LEU A 7 -2.51 5.33 17.21
C LEU A 7 -1.05 5.78 17.42
N ASP A 8 -0.67 6.14 18.64
CA ASP A 8 0.68 6.61 18.96
C ASP A 8 1.72 5.53 18.68
N ALA A 9 1.42 4.27 19.02
CA ALA A 9 2.29 3.15 18.70
C ALA A 9 2.46 2.96 17.18
N VAL A 10 1.38 3.08 16.39
CA VAL A 10 1.43 3.00 14.93
C VAL A 10 2.22 4.17 14.33
N LYS A 11 2.00 5.40 14.81
CA LYS A 11 2.77 6.58 14.39
C LYS A 11 4.26 6.39 14.65
N ALA A 12 4.63 5.91 15.84
CA ALA A 12 6.01 5.67 16.22
C ALA A 12 6.70 4.63 15.32
N SER A 13 6.05 3.49 15.06
CA SER A 13 6.58 2.46 14.17
C SER A 13 6.74 2.96 12.73
N LEU A 14 5.72 3.64 12.19
CA LEU A 14 5.79 4.19 10.83
C LEU A 14 6.90 5.22 10.71
N LYS A 15 7.00 6.17 11.65
CA LYS A 15 8.07 7.15 11.69
C LYS A 15 9.45 6.46 11.64
N HIS A 16 9.69 5.50 12.53
CA HIS A 16 10.94 4.75 12.56
C HIS A 16 11.20 4.01 11.24
N SER A 17 10.18 3.37 10.67
CA SER A 17 10.29 2.64 9.41
C SER A 17 10.63 3.55 8.23
N PHE A 18 10.07 4.77 8.16
CA PHE A 18 10.38 5.73 7.09
C PHE A 18 11.76 6.35 7.26
N GLU A 19 12.15 6.70 8.48
CA GLU A 19 13.47 7.28 8.77
C GLU A 19 14.61 6.29 8.47
N SER A 20 14.40 5.00 8.77
CA SER A 20 15.38 3.93 8.55
C SER A 20 15.30 3.28 7.15
N ALA A 21 14.37 3.71 6.31
CA ALA A 21 14.14 3.09 5.01
C ALA A 21 15.41 3.15 4.13
N LYS A 22 15.74 2.03 3.49
CA LYS A 22 16.87 1.99 2.54
C LYS A 22 16.40 2.49 1.18
N GLN A 23 17.12 3.46 0.63
CA GLN A 23 16.90 3.98 -0.73
C GLN A 23 17.69 3.16 -1.75
N GLU A 24 17.08 2.90 -2.90
CA GLU A 24 17.71 2.27 -4.05
C GLU A 24 17.36 3.07 -5.30
N GLU A 25 18.33 3.29 -6.19
CA GLU A 25 18.16 4.13 -7.39
C GLU A 25 17.87 3.33 -8.66
N SER A 26 18.14 2.02 -8.65
CA SER A 26 18.01 1.15 -9.82
C SER A 26 16.93 0.09 -9.57
N PRO A 27 16.05 -0.20 -10.55
CA PRO A 27 15.97 0.41 -11.89
C PRO A 27 15.33 1.81 -11.92
N TYR A 28 14.75 2.24 -10.79
CA TYR A 28 14.31 3.61 -10.53
C TYR A 28 14.35 3.85 -9.02
N ARG A 29 14.25 5.12 -8.61
CA ARG A 29 14.27 5.51 -7.19
C ARG A 29 13.09 4.91 -6.43
N HIS A 30 13.39 4.05 -5.46
CA HIS A 30 12.42 3.43 -4.57
C HIS A 30 13.04 3.18 -3.19
N TRP A 31 12.22 2.84 -2.20
CA TRP A 31 12.70 2.54 -0.85
C TRP A 31 12.11 1.24 -0.30
N ARG A 32 12.87 0.64 0.61
CA ARG A 32 12.52 -0.57 1.36
C ARG A 32 12.29 -0.20 2.82
N LEU A 33 11.07 -0.45 3.30
CA LEU A 33 10.64 -0.21 4.66
C LEU A 33 10.50 -1.54 5.41
N ARG A 34 10.73 -1.54 6.71
CA ARG A 34 10.63 -2.71 7.58
C ARG A 34 9.99 -2.29 8.89
N GLU A 35 9.31 -3.23 9.55
CA GLU A 35 8.68 -2.99 10.86
C GLU A 35 7.66 -1.84 10.82
N LEU A 36 6.82 -1.82 9.77
CA LEU A 36 5.86 -0.73 9.51
C LEU A 36 4.95 -0.45 10.70
N PHE A 37 4.42 -1.52 11.30
CA PHE A 37 3.47 -1.44 12.40
C PHE A 37 3.96 -2.24 13.60
N PRO A 38 3.47 -1.91 14.82
CA PRO A 38 3.61 -2.81 15.96
C PRO A 38 3.10 -4.21 15.59
N LEU A 39 3.81 -5.26 16.02
CA LEU A 39 3.53 -6.64 15.58
C LEU A 39 2.07 -7.06 15.78
N GLY A 40 1.45 -6.65 16.89
CA GLY A 40 0.03 -6.90 17.15
C GLY A 40 -0.90 -6.26 16.13
N THR A 41 -0.60 -5.02 15.71
CA THR A 41 -1.34 -4.28 14.68
C THR A 41 -1.13 -4.89 13.29
N ALA A 42 0.09 -5.28 12.95
CA ALA A 42 0.36 -5.95 11.67
C ALA A 42 -0.46 -7.26 11.56
N ARG A 43 -0.49 -8.05 12.63
CA ARG A 43 -1.24 -9.32 12.69
C ARG A 43 -2.75 -9.15 12.82
N SER A 44 -3.26 -8.00 13.25
CA SER A 44 -4.70 -7.77 13.29
C SER A 44 -5.28 -7.48 11.90
N ILE A 45 -4.48 -7.04 10.93
CA ILE A 45 -4.91 -6.83 9.54
C ILE A 45 -5.46 -8.14 8.95
N SER A 46 -4.78 -9.28 9.15
CA SER A 46 -5.24 -10.58 8.62
C SER A 46 -6.51 -11.11 9.29
N LYS A 47 -6.92 -10.52 10.42
CA LYS A 47 -8.14 -10.85 11.17
C LYS A 47 -9.34 -9.98 10.76
N LEU A 48 -9.15 -9.00 9.89
CA LEU A 48 -10.25 -8.21 9.36
C LEU A 48 -11.21 -9.15 8.61
N PRO A 49 -12.55 -8.99 8.76
CA PRO A 49 -13.54 -9.92 8.23
C PRO A 49 -13.80 -9.71 6.74
N PHE A 50 -12.74 -9.55 5.95
CA PHE A 50 -12.79 -9.40 4.52
C PHE A 50 -12.46 -10.73 3.85
N SER A 51 -13.34 -11.18 2.96
CA SER A 51 -13.11 -12.39 2.17
C SER A 51 -12.29 -12.05 0.92
N PRO A 52 -11.36 -12.92 0.51
CA PRO A 52 -10.69 -12.76 -0.77
C PRO A 52 -11.72 -12.80 -1.91
N PRO A 53 -11.55 -11.98 -2.96
CA PRO A 53 -12.36 -12.09 -4.16
C PRO A 53 -12.14 -13.44 -4.85
N VAL A 54 -13.12 -13.87 -5.63
CA VAL A 54 -12.90 -14.96 -6.59
C VAL A 54 -12.04 -14.40 -7.71
N ILE A 55 -10.89 -15.04 -7.95
CA ILE A 55 -10.01 -14.68 -9.07
C ILE A 55 -10.39 -15.52 -10.28
N ASP A 56 -10.87 -14.86 -11.32
CA ASP A 56 -11.01 -15.42 -12.68
C ASP A 56 -9.92 -14.81 -13.60
N ASP A 57 -10.14 -14.78 -14.92
CA ASP A 57 -9.22 -14.09 -15.83
C ASP A 57 -9.24 -12.57 -15.59
N THR A 58 -8.25 -12.08 -14.85
CA THR A 58 -8.09 -10.65 -14.56
C THR A 58 -7.72 -9.83 -15.80
N GLY A 59 -7.32 -10.48 -16.91
CA GLY A 59 -6.76 -9.81 -18.08
C GLY A 59 -5.50 -9.01 -17.77
N GLY A 60 -4.82 -9.33 -16.66
CA GLY A 60 -3.66 -8.60 -16.18
C GLY A 60 -3.98 -7.26 -15.53
N ARG A 61 -5.24 -7.01 -15.16
CA ARG A 61 -5.69 -5.74 -14.57
C ARG A 61 -6.35 -5.96 -13.21
N ARG A 62 -6.21 -4.96 -12.34
CA ARG A 62 -6.81 -5.00 -10.99
C ARG A 62 -8.25 -4.48 -10.95
N GLU A 63 -8.68 -3.71 -11.94
CA GLU A 63 -10.01 -3.09 -11.99
C GLU A 63 -11.13 -4.00 -12.53
N THR A 64 -10.78 -5.21 -12.98
CA THR A 64 -11.70 -6.17 -13.59
C THR A 64 -12.82 -6.62 -12.63
N HIS A 65 -12.62 -6.51 -11.31
CA HIS A 65 -13.61 -6.88 -10.26
C HIS A 65 -13.75 -5.81 -9.18
N ASN A 66 -14.00 -4.56 -9.56
CA ASN A 66 -14.04 -3.42 -8.63
C ASN A 66 -14.97 -3.63 -7.41
N GLU A 67 -16.11 -4.31 -7.54
CA GLU A 67 -17.07 -4.56 -6.45
C GLU A 67 -16.49 -5.42 -5.31
N SER A 68 -15.47 -6.23 -5.62
CA SER A 68 -14.83 -7.15 -4.70
C SER A 68 -13.66 -6.53 -3.94
N ARG A 69 -13.21 -5.33 -4.36
CA ARG A 69 -12.09 -4.62 -3.75
C ARG A 69 -12.49 -4.13 -2.36
N ARG A 70 -11.50 -4.04 -1.48
CA ARG A 70 -11.68 -3.67 -0.08
C ARG A 70 -10.75 -2.53 0.26
N PHE A 71 -11.25 -1.60 1.06
CA PHE A 71 -10.57 -0.36 1.40
C PHE A 71 -10.61 -0.13 2.90
N PHE A 72 -9.64 0.61 3.42
CA PHE A 72 -9.80 1.26 4.72
C PHE A 72 -10.53 2.60 4.47
N ASP A 73 -11.77 2.48 4.02
CA ASP A 73 -12.70 3.60 3.84
C ASP A 73 -13.30 4.04 5.18
N GLN A 74 -14.21 5.01 5.16
CA GLN A 74 -14.86 5.52 6.37
C GLN A 74 -15.61 4.43 7.16
N ASP A 75 -16.22 3.44 6.49
CA ASP A 75 -16.94 2.37 7.16
C ASP A 75 -15.97 1.45 7.91
N ALA A 76 -14.89 1.03 7.24
CA ALA A 76 -13.84 0.23 7.85
C ALA A 76 -13.13 0.97 9.00
N ILE A 77 -12.83 2.26 8.83
CA ILE A 77 -12.22 3.12 9.85
C ILE A 77 -13.13 3.23 11.09
N ASN A 78 -14.44 3.38 10.89
CA ASN A 78 -15.39 3.48 12.00
C ASN A 78 -15.59 2.15 12.74
N LYS A 79 -15.45 1.02 12.05
CA LYS A 79 -15.69 -0.32 12.61
C LYS A 79 -14.46 -0.96 13.24
N PHE A 80 -13.28 -0.75 12.67
CA PHE A 80 -12.08 -1.52 13.02
C PHE A 80 -10.98 -0.60 13.59
N PRO A 81 -10.60 -0.76 14.88
CA PRO A 81 -9.53 0.04 15.49
C PRO A 81 -8.21 0.01 14.71
N THR A 82 -7.87 -1.13 14.10
CA THR A 82 -6.68 -1.27 13.25
C THR A 82 -6.73 -0.38 12.01
N CYS A 83 -7.86 -0.37 11.29
CA CYS A 83 -8.04 0.50 10.12
C CYS A 83 -7.97 1.98 10.52
N SER A 84 -8.63 2.33 11.62
CA SER A 84 -8.63 3.68 12.17
C SER A 84 -7.21 4.16 12.52
N ALA A 85 -6.46 3.40 13.31
CA ALA A 85 -5.12 3.77 13.73
C ALA A 85 -4.15 3.90 12.55
N ILE A 86 -4.20 2.98 11.58
CA ILE A 86 -3.34 3.03 10.39
C ILE A 86 -3.69 4.24 9.52
N ALA A 87 -4.97 4.49 9.23
CA ALA A 87 -5.39 5.60 8.40
C ALA A 87 -5.04 6.95 9.03
N HIS A 88 -5.33 7.16 10.31
CA HIS A 88 -4.99 8.39 11.01
C HIS A 88 -3.48 8.60 11.16
N ALA A 89 -2.69 7.54 11.36
CA ALA A 89 -1.24 7.66 11.42
C ALA A 89 -0.65 8.08 10.07
N LEU A 90 -1.10 7.46 8.97
CA LEU A 90 -0.70 7.79 7.60
C LEU A 90 -1.02 9.24 7.24
N GLN A 91 -2.15 9.77 7.69
CA GLN A 91 -2.55 11.16 7.48
C GLN A 91 -2.00 12.14 8.55
N SER A 92 -1.21 11.68 9.52
CA SER A 92 -0.71 12.57 10.58
C SER A 92 0.30 13.57 10.02
N PRO A 93 0.25 14.87 10.41
CA PRO A 93 1.16 15.89 9.87
C PRO A 93 2.64 15.53 10.01
N GLU A 94 3.02 14.92 11.14
CA GLU A 94 4.39 14.47 11.38
C GLU A 94 4.86 13.44 10.35
N LEU A 95 4.02 12.44 10.03
CA LEU A 95 4.39 11.41 9.07
C LEU A 95 4.36 11.94 7.63
N ILE A 96 3.40 12.81 7.30
CA ILE A 96 3.36 13.49 6.01
C ILE A 96 4.66 14.26 5.76
N ARG A 97 5.15 15.06 6.72
CA ARG A 97 6.44 15.77 6.59
C ARG A 97 7.60 14.81 6.30
N ILE A 98 7.64 13.68 6.99
CA ILE A 98 8.69 12.67 6.78
C ILE A 98 8.62 12.11 5.36
N ILE A 99 7.42 11.78 4.87
CA ILE A 99 7.22 11.25 3.52
C ILE A 99 7.64 12.29 2.47
N GLU A 100 7.18 13.53 2.60
CA GLU A 100 7.49 14.64 1.69
C GLU A 100 9.00 14.91 1.63
N GLN A 101 9.67 14.96 2.78
CA GLN A 101 11.12 15.16 2.84
C GLN A 101 11.90 13.99 2.23
N ARG A 102 11.52 12.75 2.58
CA ARG A 102 12.23 11.53 2.13
C ARG A 102 12.09 11.27 0.64
N CYS A 103 10.92 11.59 0.09
CA CYS A 103 10.59 11.27 -1.29
C CYS A 103 10.63 12.50 -2.22
N GLU A 104 10.94 13.69 -1.66
CA GLU A 104 11.07 14.96 -2.38
C GLU A 104 9.81 15.32 -3.18
N LEU A 105 8.66 15.32 -2.52
CA LEU A 105 7.36 15.61 -3.14
C LEU A 105 6.45 16.41 -2.21
N ASP A 106 5.40 17.00 -2.78
CA ASP A 106 4.35 17.71 -2.06
C ASP A 106 3.04 16.89 -2.13
N LEU A 107 2.48 16.58 -0.95
CA LEU A 107 1.23 15.86 -0.77
C LEU A 107 0.05 16.78 -0.49
N THR A 108 0.26 18.09 -0.37
CA THR A 108 -0.81 19.07 -0.11
C THR A 108 -1.95 18.91 -1.11
N GLY A 109 -3.17 18.86 -0.60
CA GLY A 109 -4.39 18.71 -1.38
C GLY A 109 -4.66 17.29 -1.88
N THR A 110 -3.82 16.30 -1.58
CA THR A 110 -4.10 14.88 -1.89
C THR A 110 -5.00 14.24 -0.83
N ASN A 111 -5.60 13.09 -1.14
CA ASN A 111 -6.33 12.26 -0.18
C ASN A 111 -5.65 10.90 -0.03
N LEU A 112 -5.72 10.36 1.19
CA LEU A 112 -5.25 9.02 1.49
C LEU A 112 -6.22 7.95 0.96
N ARG A 113 -5.68 7.00 0.21
CA ARG A 113 -6.35 5.80 -0.27
C ARG A 113 -5.59 4.58 0.24
N ILE A 114 -6.30 3.64 0.86
CA ILE A 114 -5.71 2.38 1.34
C ILE A 114 -6.58 1.24 0.84
N GLU A 115 -6.08 0.50 -0.13
CA GLU A 115 -6.70 -0.74 -0.61
C GLU A 115 -6.10 -1.93 0.13
N TYR A 116 -6.95 -2.82 0.63
CA TYR A 116 -6.55 -4.10 1.18
C TYR A 116 -6.76 -5.20 0.14
N ALA A 117 -5.71 -5.50 -0.61
CA ALA A 117 -5.70 -6.53 -1.62
C ALA A 117 -5.51 -7.91 -0.98
N LEU A 118 -6.34 -8.86 -1.41
CA LEU A 118 -6.40 -10.25 -0.95
C LEU A 118 -6.26 -11.19 -2.15
N ASP A 119 -5.10 -11.16 -2.80
CA ASP A 119 -4.90 -11.90 -4.04
C ASP A 119 -4.71 -13.41 -3.76
N THR A 120 -5.33 -14.28 -4.56
CA THR A 120 -5.21 -15.75 -4.44
C THR A 120 -4.63 -16.36 -5.71
N GLU A 121 -4.53 -17.69 -5.75
CA GLU A 121 -4.09 -18.44 -6.93
C GLU A 121 -4.74 -17.94 -8.23
N GLY A 122 -3.95 -17.85 -9.29
CA GLY A 122 -4.35 -17.32 -10.60
C GLY A 122 -4.19 -15.81 -10.75
N PHE A 123 -4.01 -15.05 -9.66
CA PHE A 123 -3.81 -13.61 -9.75
C PHE A 123 -2.48 -13.25 -10.41
N TRP A 124 -2.53 -12.30 -11.33
CA TRP A 124 -1.37 -11.65 -11.95
C TRP A 124 -1.72 -10.22 -12.36
N LEU A 125 -0.70 -9.38 -12.55
CA LEU A 125 -0.85 -7.97 -12.91
C LEU A 125 0.23 -7.61 -13.93
N GLU A 126 -0.19 -7.12 -15.10
CA GLU A 126 0.75 -6.76 -16.16
C GLU A 126 1.70 -5.64 -15.70
N PRO A 127 2.93 -5.58 -16.23
CA PRO A 127 3.83 -4.48 -15.95
C PRO A 127 3.19 -3.15 -16.38
N HIS A 128 3.09 -2.21 -15.45
CA HIS A 128 2.47 -0.90 -15.65
C HIS A 128 3.20 0.17 -14.84
N THR A 129 2.93 1.43 -15.18
CA THR A 129 3.21 2.57 -14.31
C THR A 129 1.91 3.05 -13.68
N ASP A 130 2.01 3.71 -12.53
CA ASP A 130 0.84 4.22 -11.82
C ASP A 130 0.18 5.39 -12.57
N LEU A 131 -1.14 5.52 -12.42
CA LEU A 131 -1.91 6.65 -12.96
C LEU A 131 -1.36 7.98 -12.41
N GLY A 132 -1.33 9.02 -13.25
CA GLY A 132 -0.78 10.35 -12.87
C GLY A 132 -1.49 11.03 -11.69
N VAL A 133 -2.70 10.59 -11.35
CA VAL A 133 -3.45 11.04 -10.16
C VAL A 133 -2.88 10.48 -8.85
N LYS A 134 -1.99 9.48 -8.87
CA LYS A 134 -1.27 8.97 -7.70
C LYS A 134 0.05 9.71 -7.55
N LYS A 135 0.25 10.42 -6.44
CA LYS A 135 1.47 11.20 -6.14
C LYS A 135 2.51 10.40 -5.38
N PHE A 136 2.10 9.28 -4.79
CA PHE A 136 2.93 8.40 -3.98
C PHE A 136 2.29 7.00 -3.95
N THR A 137 3.13 5.97 -3.89
CA THR A 137 2.68 4.58 -3.76
C THR A 137 3.52 3.84 -2.73
N MET A 138 2.82 3.12 -1.85
CA MET A 138 3.38 2.17 -0.90
C MET A 138 2.68 0.82 -1.03
N LEU A 139 3.46 -0.24 -1.18
CA LEU A 139 3.02 -1.63 -1.28
C LEU A 139 3.51 -2.37 -0.03
N ALA A 140 2.63 -2.54 0.94
CA ALA A 140 2.96 -3.15 2.23
C ALA A 140 2.52 -4.61 2.31
N TYR A 141 3.45 -5.52 2.61
CA TYR A 141 3.27 -6.97 2.56
C TYR A 141 2.84 -7.53 3.91
N MET A 142 1.63 -8.10 3.96
CA MET A 142 0.95 -8.50 5.21
C MET A 142 0.62 -10.00 5.27
N ALA A 143 1.17 -10.80 4.37
CA ALA A 143 1.02 -12.25 4.41
C ALA A 143 2.07 -12.87 5.35
N GLU A 144 1.67 -13.91 6.08
CA GLU A 144 2.56 -14.78 6.86
C GLU A 144 2.45 -16.25 6.39
N ASP A 145 1.63 -16.52 5.35
CA ASP A 145 1.45 -17.86 4.78
C ASP A 145 2.78 -18.45 4.28
N PRO A 146 2.92 -19.79 4.20
CA PRO A 146 4.11 -20.40 3.61
C PRO A 146 4.38 -19.86 2.20
N GLU A 147 5.66 -19.66 1.86
CA GLU A 147 6.11 -19.12 0.56
C GLU A 147 5.77 -17.64 0.30
N HIS A 148 5.16 -16.93 1.25
CA HIS A 148 4.74 -15.54 1.07
C HIS A 148 5.87 -14.60 0.60
N GLU A 149 7.12 -14.85 1.00
CA GLU A 149 8.27 -14.04 0.56
C GLU A 149 8.41 -13.99 -0.98
N GLY A 150 7.99 -15.04 -1.70
CA GLY A 150 8.00 -15.10 -3.16
C GLY A 150 6.88 -14.33 -3.86
N TRP A 151 5.90 -13.81 -3.10
CA TRP A 151 4.71 -13.14 -3.63
C TRP A 151 4.83 -11.62 -3.66
N GLY A 152 6.04 -11.06 -3.56
CA GLY A 152 6.22 -9.62 -3.65
C GLY A 152 6.18 -9.08 -5.07
N THR A 153 6.20 -7.75 -5.14
CA THR A 153 6.05 -6.98 -6.37
C THR A 153 7.25 -7.17 -7.29
N ASP A 154 7.01 -7.36 -8.59
CA ASP A 154 8.08 -7.32 -9.58
C ASP A 154 8.31 -5.87 -10.01
N ILE A 155 9.58 -5.51 -10.12
CA ILE A 155 10.06 -4.21 -10.56
C ILE A 155 10.78 -4.43 -11.88
N TYR A 156 10.54 -3.54 -12.84
CA TYR A 156 11.07 -3.65 -14.19
C TYR A 156 11.89 -2.42 -14.56
N LEU A 157 12.85 -2.59 -15.46
CA LEU A 157 13.58 -1.49 -16.09
C LEU A 157 12.75 -0.81 -17.17
N THR A 158 12.06 -1.63 -17.97
CA THR A 158 11.07 -1.23 -18.99
C THR A 158 9.89 -2.20 -18.91
N LYS A 159 8.78 -1.93 -19.58
CA LYS A 159 7.61 -2.82 -19.57
C LYS A 159 7.96 -4.30 -19.85
N GLU A 160 8.91 -4.56 -20.74
CA GLU A 160 9.33 -5.89 -21.18
C GLU A 160 10.58 -6.45 -20.48
N SER A 161 11.18 -5.70 -19.55
CA SER A 161 12.49 -6.02 -18.96
C SER A 161 12.42 -6.13 -17.44
N PRO A 162 12.15 -7.34 -16.89
CA PRO A 162 12.17 -7.58 -15.45
C PRO A 162 13.54 -7.26 -14.86
N ALA A 163 13.57 -6.57 -13.72
CA ALA A 163 14.82 -6.17 -13.06
C ALA A 163 14.99 -6.89 -11.73
N GLN A 164 13.97 -6.83 -10.86
CA GLN A 164 14.03 -7.46 -9.55
C GLN A 164 12.65 -7.85 -9.04
N ARG A 165 12.64 -8.78 -8.11
CA ARG A 165 11.47 -9.12 -7.33
C ARG A 165 11.70 -8.71 -5.89
N VAL A 166 10.78 -7.89 -5.40
CA VAL A 166 10.74 -7.53 -4.00
C VAL A 166 10.37 -8.76 -3.16
N PRO A 167 11.12 -9.11 -2.11
CA PRO A 167 10.65 -10.07 -1.13
C PRO A 167 9.43 -9.50 -0.39
N ALA A 168 8.34 -10.26 -0.33
CA ALA A 168 7.13 -9.91 0.40
C ALA A 168 7.20 -10.29 1.89
N THR A 169 8.37 -10.11 2.52
CA THR A 169 8.55 -10.36 3.94
C THR A 169 7.50 -9.62 4.77
N PHE A 170 6.87 -10.32 5.71
CA PHE A 170 5.81 -9.76 6.54
C PHE A 170 6.21 -8.43 7.22
N ASN A 171 5.25 -7.48 7.27
CA ASN A 171 5.41 -6.17 7.91
C ASN A 171 6.52 -5.31 7.29
N THR A 172 6.73 -5.45 5.98
CA THR A 172 7.65 -4.62 5.17
C THR A 172 6.90 -3.92 4.04
N ALA A 173 7.51 -2.90 3.44
CA ALA A 173 6.95 -2.27 2.23
C ALA A 173 8.02 -1.91 1.20
N MET A 174 7.55 -1.78 -0.03
CA MET A 174 8.20 -0.97 -1.05
C MET A 174 7.45 0.36 -1.17
N ILE A 175 8.17 1.48 -1.28
CA ILE A 175 7.58 2.77 -1.67
C ILE A 175 8.28 3.35 -2.89
N PHE A 176 7.56 4.14 -3.69
CA PHE A 176 8.11 4.90 -4.80
C PHE A 176 7.21 6.10 -5.12
N VAL A 177 7.78 7.09 -5.80
CA VAL A 177 7.03 8.22 -6.36
C VAL A 177 6.68 7.87 -7.80
N PRO A 178 5.39 7.76 -8.17
CA PRO A 178 4.97 7.43 -9.53
C PRO A 178 5.61 8.32 -10.60
N SER A 179 6.12 7.70 -11.65
CA SER A 179 6.70 8.35 -12.83
C SER A 179 6.53 7.49 -14.08
N THR A 180 6.97 7.99 -15.24
CA THR A 180 6.89 7.28 -16.52
C THR A 180 7.83 6.06 -16.61
N ASN A 181 8.74 5.89 -15.65
CA ASN A 181 9.68 4.78 -15.58
C ASN A 181 9.51 3.88 -14.34
N THR A 182 8.53 4.14 -13.47
CA THR A 182 8.29 3.31 -12.28
C THR A 182 7.49 2.06 -12.62
N TRP A 183 8.05 1.21 -13.50
CA TRP A 183 7.41 -0.02 -13.96
C TRP A 183 7.37 -1.06 -12.85
N HIS A 184 6.18 -1.57 -12.58
CA HIS A 184 5.95 -2.60 -11.58
C HIS A 184 4.75 -3.46 -11.96
N GLY A 185 4.64 -4.62 -11.34
CA GLY A 185 3.57 -5.58 -11.64
C GLY A 185 3.66 -6.80 -10.73
N PHE A 186 3.00 -7.88 -11.15
CA PHE A 186 3.04 -9.16 -10.47
C PHE A 186 2.96 -10.29 -11.49
N GLU A 187 4.10 -10.89 -11.85
CA GLU A 187 4.17 -11.97 -12.85
C GLU A 187 3.38 -13.19 -12.38
N PRO A 188 2.70 -13.91 -13.30
CA PRO A 188 1.97 -15.13 -12.97
C PRO A 188 2.83 -16.12 -12.18
N ARG A 189 2.35 -16.52 -11.01
CA ARG A 189 2.95 -17.56 -10.19
C ARG A 189 1.94 -18.13 -9.22
N LYS A 190 2.31 -19.28 -8.66
CA LYS A 190 1.52 -19.96 -7.65
C LYS A 190 1.43 -19.13 -6.36
N ILE A 191 0.22 -18.98 -5.83
CA ILE A 191 -0.09 -18.41 -4.53
C ILE A 191 -0.78 -19.49 -3.70
N ASN A 192 0.01 -20.15 -2.84
CA ASN A 192 -0.45 -21.21 -1.93
C ASN A 192 -1.07 -20.63 -0.64
N GLY A 193 -2.00 -19.68 -0.78
CA GLY A 193 -2.59 -18.97 0.36
C GLY A 193 -3.28 -17.68 -0.07
N ILE A 194 -3.18 -16.64 0.75
CA ILE A 194 -3.69 -15.30 0.40
C ILE A 194 -2.54 -14.30 0.47
N ARG A 195 -2.18 -13.75 -0.69
CA ARG A 195 -1.24 -12.63 -0.83
C ARG A 195 -1.92 -11.36 -0.36
N ARG A 196 -1.70 -11.03 0.92
CA ARG A 196 -2.22 -9.84 1.59
C ARG A 196 -1.31 -8.65 1.34
N THR A 197 -1.84 -7.59 0.75
CA THR A 197 -1.10 -6.33 0.53
C THR A 197 -1.96 -5.13 0.87
N LEU A 198 -1.42 -4.17 1.63
CA LEU A 198 -1.98 -2.83 1.67
C LEU A 198 -1.35 -2.02 0.54
N ILE A 199 -2.17 -1.55 -0.40
CA ILE A 199 -1.78 -0.65 -1.48
C ILE A 199 -2.21 0.74 -1.05
N ILE A 200 -1.23 1.56 -0.67
CA ILE A 200 -1.43 2.87 -0.06
C ILE A 200 -0.99 3.92 -1.06
N ASN A 201 -1.90 4.84 -1.39
CA ASN A 201 -1.65 5.92 -2.31
C ASN A 201 -2.08 7.25 -1.69
N TYR A 202 -1.35 8.32 -2.04
CA TYR A 202 -1.87 9.68 -1.93
C TYR A 202 -2.31 10.12 -3.32
N VAL A 203 -3.61 10.38 -3.48
CA VAL A 203 -4.24 10.65 -4.77
C VAL A 203 -4.73 12.10 -4.86
N THR A 204 -4.67 12.70 -6.04
CA THR A 204 -5.15 14.07 -6.28
C THR A 204 -6.68 14.15 -6.16
N GLN A 205 -7.22 15.37 -6.13
CA GLN A 205 -8.67 15.62 -6.14
C GLN A 205 -9.38 15.08 -7.38
N GLU A 206 -8.65 14.75 -8.45
CA GLU A 206 -9.19 14.14 -9.67
C GLU A 206 -9.57 12.66 -9.48
N TRP A 207 -9.22 12.04 -8.35
CA TRP A 207 -9.64 10.68 -8.02
C TRP A 207 -11.17 10.60 -7.90
N ARG A 208 -11.80 9.90 -8.85
CA ARG A 208 -13.27 9.87 -8.98
C ARG A 208 -13.96 8.97 -7.95
N ASN A 209 -13.33 7.86 -7.57
CA ASN A 209 -13.90 6.89 -6.65
C ASN A 209 -13.68 7.34 -5.20
N ARG A 210 -14.35 8.42 -4.79
CA ARG A 210 -14.18 9.04 -3.46
C ARG A 210 -14.54 8.10 -2.30
N TYR A 211 -15.39 7.10 -2.55
CA TYR A 211 -15.74 6.06 -1.57
C TYR A 211 -14.57 5.14 -1.21
N GLU A 212 -13.50 5.10 -2.01
CA GLU A 212 -12.28 4.34 -1.72
C GLU A 212 -11.30 5.08 -0.78
N LEU A 213 -11.59 6.35 -0.46
CA LEU A 213 -10.71 7.20 0.33
C LEU A 213 -10.96 7.00 1.83
N ALA A 214 -9.88 7.03 2.60
CA ALA A 214 -9.94 6.99 4.06
C ALA A 214 -10.69 8.22 4.62
N PHE A 215 -10.29 9.40 4.16
CA PHE A 215 -10.87 10.68 4.56
C PHE A 215 -11.18 11.53 3.32
N PRO A 216 -12.32 11.27 2.65
CA PRO A 216 -12.64 11.94 1.39
C PRO A 216 -12.76 13.45 1.51
N ASN A 217 -13.19 14.00 2.64
CA ASN A 217 -13.42 15.44 2.82
C ASN A 217 -12.29 16.16 3.57
N GLU A 218 -11.23 15.43 3.93
CA GLU A 218 -10.09 15.95 4.69
C GLU A 218 -8.84 15.64 3.86
N PRO A 219 -8.52 16.44 2.84
CA PRO A 219 -7.26 16.27 2.14
C PRO A 219 -6.09 16.62 3.06
N ILE A 220 -4.89 16.14 2.70
CA ILE A 220 -3.65 16.54 3.35
C ILE A 220 -3.51 18.06 3.26
N THR A 221 -3.39 18.71 4.40
CA THR A 221 -3.08 20.14 4.48
C THR A 221 -1.56 20.32 4.44
N SER A 222 -1.10 21.46 3.93
CA SER A 222 0.33 21.80 3.93
C SER A 222 0.92 21.56 5.32
N ALA A 223 1.98 20.77 5.37
CA ALA A 223 2.57 20.31 6.61
C ALA A 223 3.46 21.38 7.26
#